data_AF-A0A2G8TFG3-F1
#
_entry.id   AF-A0A2G8TFG3-F1
#
_cell.length_a   1.000
_cell.length_b   1.000
_cell.length_c   1.000
_cell.angle_alpha   90.00
_cell.angle_beta   90.00
_cell.angle_gamma   90.00
#
_symmetry.space_group_name_H-M   'P 1'
#
loop_
_entity.id
_entity.type
_entity.pdbx_description
1 polymer ?
#
loop_
_entity_poly.entity_id
_entity_poly.type
_entity_poly.pdbx_seq_one_letter_code
_entity_poly.pdbx_strand_id
1 'polypeptide(L)'
;MSRAFTASVVLGVAMAATSALTGALTPTVMLSQQQAQFSLDQMIPAAFADWAVDASIVPLKADPERQSVLEKIYDQTLSRTYVNRAGERVMLSIAYGGDQSRALQVHLPEVCYVAQGFDMLKVGDGALATRYGQVPVKRLVARQNSRNEPITYWITVGDKAVKSSFEHKLQRLAYGLSGKIPDGMLVRVSTIQADAGGAYKLQDRFVGQMLDALQPRDRVRLLGAVAQAG
;
A
#
# COMPACT_ATOMS: atom_id res chain seq x y z
N MET A 1 -21.15 -45.97 -32.41
CA MET A 1 -21.28 -44.75 -31.57
C MET A 1 -21.42 -43.55 -32.49
N SER A 2 -22.42 -42.70 -32.27
CA SER A 2 -22.65 -41.50 -33.10
C SER A 2 -21.56 -40.46 -32.84
N ARG A 3 -21.15 -39.71 -33.87
CA ARG A 3 -20.17 -38.61 -33.74
C ARG A 3 -20.57 -37.60 -32.64
N ALA A 4 -21.87 -37.41 -32.44
CA ALA A 4 -22.42 -36.57 -31.38
C ALA A 4 -22.10 -37.11 -29.98
N PHE A 5 -22.20 -38.43 -29.76
CA PHE A 5 -21.88 -39.05 -28.47
C PHE A 5 -20.39 -38.91 -28.13
N THR A 6 -19.51 -39.13 -29.10
CA THR A 6 -18.06 -38.98 -28.91
C THR A 6 -17.69 -37.51 -28.61
N ALA A 7 -18.33 -36.55 -29.29
CA ALA A 7 -18.14 -35.13 -29.03
C ALA A 7 -18.58 -34.72 -27.62
N SER A 8 -19.73 -35.22 -27.14
CA SER A 8 -20.21 -34.94 -25.78
C SER A 8 -19.28 -35.52 -24.70
N VAL A 9 -18.72 -36.71 -24.91
CA VAL A 9 -17.76 -37.30 -23.97
C VAL A 9 -16.45 -36.49 -23.92
N VAL A 10 -15.92 -36.09 -25.08
CA VAL A 10 -14.71 -35.25 -25.14
C VAL A 10 -14.93 -33.89 -24.46
N LEU A 11 -16.08 -33.26 -24.69
CA LEU A 11 -16.48 -32.02 -24.01
C LEU A 11 -16.60 -32.22 -22.50
N GLY A 12 -17.24 -33.30 -22.05
CA GLY A 12 -17.38 -33.62 -20.63
C GLY A 12 -16.02 -33.82 -19.94
N VAL A 13 -15.10 -34.54 -20.59
CA VAL A 13 -13.73 -34.73 -20.08
C VAL A 13 -12.95 -33.41 -20.06
N ALA A 14 -13.07 -32.58 -21.10
CA ALA A 14 -12.42 -31.27 -21.14
C ALA A 14 -12.94 -30.34 -20.02
N MET A 15 -14.25 -30.32 -19.77
CA MET A 15 -14.84 -29.53 -18.69
C MET A 15 -14.43 -30.04 -17.31
N ALA A 16 -14.39 -31.37 -17.11
CA ALA A 16 -13.93 -31.97 -15.86
C ALA A 16 -12.43 -31.70 -15.60
N ALA A 17 -11.59 -31.81 -16.63
CA ALA A 17 -10.18 -31.44 -16.56
C ALA A 17 -9.99 -29.96 -16.22
N THR A 18 -10.80 -29.08 -16.80
CA THR A 18 -10.76 -27.63 -16.51
C THR A 18 -11.18 -27.33 -15.08
N SER A 19 -12.21 -28.00 -14.56
CA SER A 19 -12.66 -27.86 -13.17
C SER A 19 -11.61 -28.35 -12.17
N ALA A 20 -11.04 -29.54 -12.41
CA ALA A 20 -9.97 -30.09 -11.58
C ALA A 20 -8.71 -29.22 -11.61
N LEU A 21 -8.33 -28.72 -12.79
CA LEU A 21 -7.19 -27.83 -12.96
C LEU A 21 -7.43 -26.48 -12.27
N THR A 22 -8.65 -25.95 -12.33
CA THR A 22 -9.03 -24.72 -11.61
C THR A 22 -8.97 -24.95 -10.11
N GLY A 23 -9.50 -26.06 -9.59
CA GLY A 23 -9.42 -26.39 -8.16
C GLY A 23 -7.98 -26.55 -7.66
N ALA A 24 -7.11 -27.17 -8.45
CA ALA A 24 -5.69 -27.34 -8.12
C ALA A 24 -4.88 -26.04 -8.22
N LEU A 25 -5.25 -25.14 -9.14
CA LEU A 25 -4.60 -23.83 -9.33
C LEU A 25 -5.24 -22.71 -8.51
N THR A 26 -6.35 -22.96 -7.80
CA THR A 26 -6.97 -21.95 -6.94
C THR A 26 -6.15 -21.82 -5.66
N PRO A 27 -5.52 -20.66 -5.40
CA PRO A 27 -4.72 -20.46 -4.20
C PRO A 27 -5.63 -20.43 -2.97
N THR A 28 -5.54 -21.45 -2.12
CA THR A 28 -6.35 -21.58 -0.89
C THR A 28 -5.58 -21.26 0.39
N VAL A 29 -4.25 -21.19 0.32
CA VAL A 29 -3.41 -20.81 1.46
C VAL A 29 -3.38 -19.29 1.56
N MET A 30 -4.26 -18.76 2.40
CA MET A 30 -4.23 -17.34 2.74
C MET A 30 -2.98 -17.07 3.59
N LEU A 31 -2.01 -16.32 3.05
CA LEU A 31 -0.96 -15.70 3.87
C LEU A 31 -1.57 -14.77 4.94
N SER A 32 -2.83 -14.37 4.76
CA SER A 32 -3.63 -13.64 5.75
C SER A 32 -3.86 -14.41 7.06
N GLN A 33 -3.72 -15.74 7.14
CA GLN A 33 -3.75 -16.44 8.45
C GLN A 33 -2.57 -16.05 9.36
N GLN A 34 -1.56 -15.32 8.86
CA GLN A 34 -0.57 -14.60 9.66
C GLN A 34 -1.07 -13.25 10.23
N GLN A 35 -2.35 -12.87 10.05
CA GLN A 35 -2.95 -11.67 10.66
C GLN A 35 -2.84 -11.67 12.20
N ALA A 36 -2.57 -12.81 12.82
CA ALA A 36 -2.25 -12.91 14.25
C ALA A 36 -0.83 -12.43 14.63
N GLN A 37 0.06 -12.06 13.68
CA GLN A 37 1.48 -11.79 13.98
C GLN A 37 1.89 -10.32 14.10
N PHE A 38 1.10 -9.33 13.66
CA PHE A 38 1.49 -7.91 13.81
C PHE A 38 0.32 -6.92 13.83
N SER A 39 0.53 -5.77 14.49
CA SER A 39 -0.40 -4.64 14.57
C SER A 39 0.31 -3.36 14.10
N LEU A 40 -0.30 -2.62 13.16
CA LEU A 40 0.23 -1.34 12.69
C LEU A 40 0.42 -0.33 13.83
N ASP A 41 -0.49 -0.32 14.80
CA ASP A 41 -0.42 0.59 15.95
C ASP A 41 0.78 0.33 16.86
N GLN A 42 1.14 -0.95 17.02
CA GLN A 42 2.31 -1.37 17.80
C GLN A 42 3.61 -1.25 16.99
N MET A 43 3.54 -1.52 15.68
CA MET A 43 4.67 -1.50 14.77
C MET A 43 5.19 -0.07 14.57
N ILE A 44 4.31 0.90 14.37
CA ILE A 44 4.71 2.30 14.16
C ILE A 44 4.81 2.99 15.52
N PRO A 45 5.97 3.53 15.93
CA PRO A 45 6.11 4.18 17.23
C PRO A 45 5.30 5.48 17.33
N ALA A 46 4.75 5.77 18.51
CA ALA A 46 4.11 7.06 18.77
C ALA A 46 5.12 8.23 18.88
N ALA A 47 6.41 7.92 19.12
CA ALA A 47 7.50 8.88 19.08
C ALA A 47 8.79 8.21 18.63
N PHE A 48 9.63 8.95 17.90
CA PHE A 48 10.95 8.51 17.44
C PHE A 48 11.79 9.72 17.04
N ALA A 49 13.11 9.64 17.24
CA ALA A 49 14.00 10.79 17.08
C ALA A 49 13.42 12.03 17.81
N ASP A 50 13.12 13.09 17.06
CA ASP A 50 12.52 14.33 17.58
C ASP A 50 11.01 14.45 17.27
N TRP A 51 10.40 13.41 16.69
CA TRP A 51 8.99 13.36 16.33
C TRP A 51 8.16 12.72 17.43
N ALA A 52 6.98 13.28 17.67
CA ALA A 52 5.93 12.68 18.50
C ALA A 52 4.58 12.87 17.81
N VAL A 53 3.63 11.96 18.06
CA VAL A 53 2.25 12.14 17.62
C VAL A 53 1.70 13.44 18.20
N ASP A 54 1.18 14.31 17.33
CA ASP A 54 0.55 15.56 17.70
C ASP A 54 -0.84 15.26 18.28
N ALA A 55 -0.93 15.18 19.60
CA ALA A 55 -2.17 14.92 20.32
C ALA A 55 -3.22 16.04 20.15
N SER A 56 -2.83 17.23 19.66
CA SER A 56 -3.78 18.31 19.38
C SER A 56 -4.57 18.10 18.08
N ILE A 57 -4.10 17.21 17.20
CA ILE A 57 -4.73 16.90 15.92
C ILE A 57 -5.45 15.57 16.06
N VAL A 58 -6.76 15.62 16.27
CA VAL A 58 -7.61 14.43 16.14
C VAL A 58 -7.68 14.07 14.67
N PRO A 59 -7.31 12.83 14.26
CA PRO A 59 -7.48 12.40 12.89
C PRO A 59 -8.94 12.59 12.48
N LEU A 60 -9.18 13.33 11.39
CA LEU A 60 -10.48 13.40 10.76
C LEU A 60 -10.86 11.97 10.37
N LYS A 61 -11.72 11.33 11.17
CA LYS A 61 -12.29 10.03 10.83
C LYS A 61 -13.01 10.20 9.51
N ALA A 62 -12.83 9.25 8.60
CA ALA A 62 -13.64 9.24 7.40
C ALA A 62 -15.12 9.17 7.82
N ASP A 63 -15.97 9.84 7.05
CA ASP A 63 -17.43 9.71 7.15
C ASP A 63 -17.81 8.21 7.32
N PRO A 64 -18.72 7.84 8.24
CA PRO A 64 -19.03 6.45 8.58
C PRO A 64 -19.26 5.53 7.38
N GLU A 65 -19.87 6.06 6.31
CA GLU A 65 -20.10 5.30 5.08
C GLU A 65 -18.78 4.93 4.37
N ARG A 66 -17.83 5.88 4.29
CA ARG A 66 -16.48 5.66 3.73
C ARG A 66 -15.65 4.76 4.64
N GLN A 67 -15.77 4.90 5.95
CA GLN A 67 -15.10 4.03 6.93
C GLN A 67 -15.51 2.56 6.73
N SER A 68 -16.81 2.30 6.53
CA SER A 68 -17.33 0.95 6.29
C SER A 68 -16.85 0.31 4.98
N VAL A 69 -16.54 1.13 3.97
CA VAL A 69 -15.94 0.66 2.70
C VAL A 69 -14.45 0.35 2.90
N LEU A 70 -13.72 1.21 3.63
CA LEU A 70 -12.31 0.99 3.95
C LEU A 70 -12.10 -0.28 4.78
N GLU A 71 -12.95 -0.54 5.77
CA GLU A 71 -12.90 -1.74 6.64
C GLU A 71 -13.21 -3.04 5.89
N LYS A 72 -13.90 -2.97 4.73
CA LYS A 72 -14.13 -4.14 3.86
C LYS A 72 -12.95 -4.46 2.96
N ILE A 73 -12.02 -3.52 2.79
CA ILE A 73 -10.90 -3.59 1.84
C ILE A 73 -9.57 -3.77 2.55
N TYR A 74 -9.39 -3.09 3.68
CA TYR A 74 -8.17 -3.11 4.47
C TYR A 74 -8.40 -3.83 5.80
N ASP A 75 -7.48 -4.72 6.12
CA ASP A 75 -7.47 -5.44 7.39
C ASP A 75 -7.00 -4.54 8.55
N GLN A 76 -6.09 -3.61 8.26
CA GLN A 76 -5.60 -2.63 9.24
C GLN A 76 -5.36 -1.29 8.56
N THR A 77 -5.70 -0.20 9.25
CA THR A 77 -5.38 1.16 8.82
C THR A 77 -4.75 1.95 9.97
N LEU A 78 -3.82 2.83 9.64
CA LEU A 78 -3.18 3.75 10.57
C LEU A 78 -3.28 5.16 10.00
N SER A 79 -3.63 6.14 10.85
CA SER A 79 -3.58 7.56 10.51
C SER A 79 -3.06 8.33 11.70
N ARG A 80 -1.90 8.97 11.55
CA ARG A 80 -1.24 9.75 12.60
C ARG A 80 -0.65 11.04 12.03
N THR A 81 -0.72 12.11 12.80
CA THR A 81 0.05 13.32 12.53
C THR A 81 1.17 13.41 13.54
N TYR A 82 2.40 13.60 13.07
CA TYR A 82 3.57 13.80 13.90
C TYR A 82 4.00 15.26 13.86
N VAL A 83 4.50 15.76 14.98
CA VAL A 83 5.12 17.07 15.11
C VAL A 83 6.52 16.91 15.69
N ASN A 84 7.47 17.73 15.23
CA ASN A 84 8.80 17.78 15.81
C ASN A 84 9.05 19.05 16.62
N ARG A 85 10.23 19.16 17.23
CA ARG A 85 10.61 20.35 18.03
C ARG A 85 10.64 21.66 17.25
N ALA A 86 10.78 21.62 15.92
CA ALA A 86 10.72 22.79 15.06
C ALA A 86 9.29 23.19 14.66
N GLY A 87 8.28 22.44 15.10
CA GLY A 87 6.87 22.65 14.75
C GLY A 87 6.50 22.17 13.34
N GLU A 88 7.41 21.48 12.64
CA GLU A 88 7.10 20.83 11.36
C GLU A 88 6.11 19.69 11.62
N ARG A 89 5.13 19.52 10.73
CA ARG A 89 4.10 18.48 10.84
C ARG A 89 4.08 17.58 9.63
N VAL A 90 4.00 16.28 9.89
CA VAL A 90 3.93 15.24 8.86
C VAL A 90 2.75 14.32 9.16
N MET A 91 1.88 14.12 8.18
CA MET A 91 0.77 13.17 8.26
C MET A 91 1.23 11.83 7.66
N LEU A 92 1.08 10.75 8.42
CA LEU A 92 1.33 9.38 8.02
C LEU A 92 0.00 8.64 7.91
N SER A 93 -0.22 7.99 6.77
CA SER A 93 -1.31 7.05 6.58
C SER A 93 -0.78 5.73 6.04
N ILE A 94 -1.22 4.63 6.64
CA ILE A 94 -0.87 3.27 6.21
C ILE A 94 -2.16 2.47 6.08
N ALA A 95 -2.30 1.76 4.98
CA ALA A 95 -3.40 0.83 4.75
C ALA A 95 -2.83 -0.54 4.36
N TYR A 96 -3.24 -1.60 5.07
CA TYR A 96 -2.76 -2.96 4.88
C TYR A 96 -3.91 -3.89 4.50
N GLY A 97 -3.69 -4.75 3.51
CA GLY A 97 -4.62 -5.82 3.12
C GLY A 97 -3.88 -7.14 2.87
N GLY A 98 -4.28 -8.18 3.58
CA GLY A 98 -3.69 -9.52 3.59
C GLY A 98 -4.33 -10.50 2.59
N ASP A 99 -5.45 -10.13 1.96
CA ASP A 99 -6.09 -10.89 0.88
C ASP A 99 -6.22 -10.02 -0.39
N GLN A 100 -5.26 -10.14 -1.31
CA GLN A 100 -5.32 -9.49 -2.63
C GLN A 100 -6.18 -10.24 -3.67
N SER A 101 -6.87 -11.34 -3.30
CA SER A 101 -7.84 -11.99 -4.19
C SER A 101 -9.15 -11.19 -4.28
N ARG A 102 -9.53 -10.52 -3.17
CA ARG A 102 -10.57 -9.49 -3.14
C ARG A 102 -9.91 -8.13 -3.29
N ALA A 103 -10.57 -7.23 -4.00
CA ALA A 103 -10.19 -5.82 -4.07
C ALA A 103 -8.75 -5.55 -4.55
N LEU A 104 -8.52 -5.82 -5.83
CA LEU A 104 -7.47 -5.21 -6.65
C LEU A 104 -7.66 -3.68 -6.83
N GLN A 105 -8.21 -3.01 -5.83
CA GLN A 105 -8.51 -1.58 -5.82
C GLN A 105 -7.88 -0.98 -4.56
N VAL A 106 -6.56 -1.08 -4.44
CA VAL A 106 -5.85 -0.10 -3.61
C VAL A 106 -6.18 1.26 -4.23
N HIS A 107 -7.11 1.98 -3.62
CA HIS A 107 -7.55 3.27 -4.12
C HIS A 107 -6.35 4.20 -4.03
N LEU A 108 -5.79 4.50 -5.20
CA LEU A 108 -4.62 5.35 -5.29
C LEU A 108 -4.97 6.74 -4.74
N PRO A 109 -4.05 7.39 -4.00
CA PRO A 109 -4.31 8.70 -3.41
C PRO A 109 -4.83 9.70 -4.44
N GLU A 110 -4.33 9.68 -5.68
CA GLU A 110 -4.79 10.54 -6.77
C GLU A 110 -6.30 10.45 -6.98
N VAL A 111 -6.87 9.24 -6.95
CA VAL A 111 -8.31 9.02 -7.16
C VAL A 111 -9.11 9.55 -5.97
N CYS A 112 -8.66 9.26 -4.75
CA CYS A 112 -9.34 9.70 -3.54
C CYS A 112 -9.32 11.23 -3.38
N TYR A 113 -8.18 11.87 -3.66
CA TYR A 113 -8.04 13.32 -3.53
C TYR A 113 -8.91 14.04 -4.57
N VAL A 114 -8.91 13.59 -5.83
CA VAL A 114 -9.80 14.15 -6.87
C VAL A 114 -11.27 13.96 -6.49
N ALA A 115 -11.66 12.78 -6.00
CA ALA A 115 -13.03 12.52 -5.54
C ALA A 115 -13.44 13.38 -4.32
N GLN A 116 -12.47 13.85 -3.53
CA GLN A 116 -12.67 14.79 -2.41
C GLN A 116 -12.63 16.26 -2.84
N GLY A 117 -12.49 16.54 -4.14
CA GLY A 117 -12.47 17.89 -4.69
C GLY A 117 -11.11 18.59 -4.57
N PHE A 118 -10.01 17.84 -4.58
CA PHE A 118 -8.66 18.41 -4.75
C PHE A 118 -8.25 18.44 -6.22
N ASP A 119 -7.56 19.52 -6.60
CA ASP A 119 -6.83 19.62 -7.87
C ASP A 119 -5.47 18.95 -7.75
N MET A 120 -5.15 18.08 -8.72
CA MET A 120 -3.85 17.41 -8.82
C MET A 120 -2.90 18.24 -9.68
N LEU A 121 -2.07 19.05 -9.03
CA LEU A 121 -1.19 20.01 -9.71
C LEU A 121 0.08 19.38 -10.30
N LYS A 122 0.57 18.32 -9.65
CA LYS A 122 1.77 17.60 -10.09
C LYS A 122 1.62 16.14 -9.71
N VAL A 123 2.02 15.27 -10.62
CA VAL A 123 2.19 13.82 -10.39
C VAL A 123 3.49 13.43 -11.06
N GLY A 124 4.36 12.73 -10.35
CA GLY A 124 5.60 12.23 -10.90
C GLY A 124 6.16 11.07 -10.10
N ASP A 125 6.90 10.22 -10.79
CA ASP A 125 7.68 9.17 -10.13
C ASP A 125 8.89 9.79 -9.44
N GLY A 126 9.31 9.16 -8.35
CA GLY A 126 10.46 9.56 -7.56
C GLY A 126 11.12 8.35 -6.91
N ALA A 127 12.16 8.64 -6.14
CA ALA A 127 12.86 7.66 -5.35
C ALA A 127 13.15 8.23 -3.97
N LEU A 128 12.87 7.44 -2.94
CA LEU A 128 13.19 7.76 -1.56
C LEU A 128 14.43 6.95 -1.19
N ALA A 129 15.56 7.63 -1.04
CA ALA A 129 16.80 7.01 -0.59
C ALA A 129 16.76 6.82 0.92
N THR A 130 16.90 5.57 1.37
CA THR A 130 17.07 5.23 2.78
C THR A 130 18.40 4.53 2.98
N ARG A 131 18.87 4.44 4.23
CA ARG A 131 20.03 3.59 4.57
C ARG A 131 19.79 2.09 4.35
N TYR A 132 18.55 1.69 4.08
CA TYR A 132 18.12 0.31 3.81
C TYR A 132 17.87 0.04 2.33
N GLY A 133 18.17 1.01 1.46
CA GLY A 133 17.98 0.93 0.02
C GLY A 133 17.03 2.00 -0.52
N GLN A 134 16.86 1.98 -1.84
CA GLN A 134 16.05 2.97 -2.54
C GLN A 134 14.62 2.45 -2.75
N VAL A 135 13.64 3.21 -2.25
CA VAL A 135 12.22 2.88 -2.43
C VAL A 135 11.66 3.67 -3.62
N PRO A 136 11.04 3.00 -4.60
CA PRO A 136 10.27 3.68 -5.62
C PRO A 136 9.05 4.36 -4.98
N VAL A 137 8.90 5.66 -5.21
CA VAL A 137 7.76 6.43 -4.68
C VAL A 137 7.07 7.20 -5.78
N LYS A 138 5.81 7.53 -5.56
CA LYS A 138 5.11 8.56 -6.32
C LYS A 138 5.02 9.82 -5.48
N ARG A 139 5.26 10.95 -6.14
CA ARG A 139 5.16 12.28 -5.55
C ARG A 139 4.11 13.08 -6.28
N LEU A 140 3.22 13.67 -5.50
CA LEU A 140 2.14 14.49 -6.02
C LEU A 140 1.94 15.75 -5.18
N VAL A 141 1.22 16.71 -5.75
CA VAL A 141 0.76 17.91 -5.05
C VAL A 141 -0.75 18.01 -5.26
N ALA A 142 -1.50 17.86 -4.17
CA ALA A 142 -2.94 18.06 -4.15
C ALA A 142 -3.25 19.46 -3.59
N ARG A 143 -4.16 20.19 -4.23
CA ARG A 143 -4.59 21.52 -3.76
C ARG A 143 -6.10 21.57 -3.61
N GLN A 144 -6.56 22.18 -2.53
CA GLN A 144 -7.97 22.49 -2.32
C GLN A 144 -8.08 23.82 -1.57
N ASN A 145 -8.66 24.83 -2.20
CA ASN A 145 -8.71 26.20 -1.66
C ASN A 145 -7.30 26.69 -1.28
N SER A 146 -7.09 27.10 -0.02
CA SER A 146 -5.78 27.52 0.52
C SER A 146 -4.88 26.37 0.94
N ARG A 147 -5.37 25.11 0.95
CA ARG A 147 -4.59 23.94 1.34
C ARG A 147 -3.76 23.46 0.15
N ASN A 148 -2.44 23.47 0.32
CA ASN A 148 -1.49 22.87 -0.62
C ASN A 148 -0.78 21.69 0.07
N GLU A 149 -0.96 20.49 -0.46
CA GLU A 149 -0.52 19.25 0.18
C GLU A 149 0.38 18.44 -0.76
N PRO A 150 1.71 18.61 -0.64
CA PRO A 150 2.67 17.67 -1.21
C PRO A 150 2.57 16.31 -0.52
N ILE A 151 2.51 15.25 -1.31
CA ILE A 151 2.29 13.87 -0.86
C ILE A 151 3.35 12.97 -1.51
N THR A 152 3.94 12.09 -0.72
CA THR A 152 4.78 10.96 -1.16
C THR A 152 4.09 9.67 -0.76
N TYR A 153 3.93 8.73 -1.69
CA TYR A 153 3.39 7.41 -1.35
C TYR A 153 4.07 6.29 -2.14
N TRP A 154 3.97 5.08 -1.63
CA TRP A 154 4.39 3.87 -2.31
C TRP A 154 3.51 2.70 -1.89
N ILE A 155 3.61 1.61 -2.66
CA ILE A 155 2.87 0.38 -2.42
C ILE A 155 3.86 -0.77 -2.38
N THR A 156 3.73 -1.61 -1.35
CA THR A 156 4.40 -2.91 -1.27
C THR A 156 3.42 -4.02 -1.58
N VAL A 157 3.90 -5.06 -2.28
CA VAL A 157 3.15 -6.28 -2.59
C VAL A 157 4.05 -7.47 -2.29
N GLY A 158 3.68 -8.26 -1.28
CA GLY A 158 4.56 -9.26 -0.67
C GLY A 158 5.89 -8.63 -0.27
N ASP A 159 6.98 -9.25 -0.70
CA ASP A 159 8.33 -8.79 -0.41
C ASP A 159 8.87 -7.75 -1.42
N LYS A 160 8.05 -6.98 -2.16
CA LYS A 160 8.59 -5.99 -3.14
C LYS A 160 7.83 -4.67 -3.13
N ALA A 161 8.57 -3.56 -3.17
CA ALA A 161 8.01 -2.26 -3.56
C ALA A 161 7.94 -2.18 -5.09
N VAL A 162 6.79 -1.81 -5.62
CA VAL A 162 6.50 -1.89 -7.06
C VAL A 162 6.29 -0.50 -7.67
N LYS A 163 6.85 -0.29 -8.87
CA LYS A 163 6.64 0.93 -9.66
C LYS A 163 5.46 0.69 -10.60
N SER A 164 4.29 1.23 -10.27
CA SER A 164 3.17 1.41 -11.20
C SER A 164 2.36 0.16 -11.60
N SER A 165 1.07 0.39 -11.88
CA SER A 165 -0.05 -0.55 -12.07
C SER A 165 0.12 -1.65 -13.14
N PHE A 166 1.16 -1.62 -13.96
CA PHE A 166 1.44 -2.63 -14.99
C PHE A 166 2.34 -3.77 -14.46
N GLU A 167 3.36 -3.45 -13.64
CA GLU A 167 4.15 -4.47 -12.94
C GLU A 167 3.28 -5.28 -11.96
N HIS A 168 2.26 -4.63 -11.38
CA HIS A 168 1.23 -5.30 -10.56
C HIS A 168 0.52 -6.44 -11.31
N LYS A 169 0.26 -6.30 -12.62
CA LYS A 169 -0.43 -7.36 -13.38
C LYS A 169 0.48 -8.54 -13.68
N LEU A 170 1.74 -8.29 -14.02
CA LEU A 170 2.69 -9.34 -14.36
C LEU A 170 3.15 -10.12 -13.13
N GLN A 171 3.37 -9.44 -12.00
CA GLN A 171 3.68 -10.12 -10.74
C GLN A 171 2.49 -10.91 -10.20
N ARG A 172 1.25 -10.43 -10.37
CA ARG A 172 0.04 -11.19 -10.01
C ARG A 172 -0.10 -12.48 -10.83
N LEU A 173 0.28 -12.48 -12.10
CA LEU A 173 0.35 -13.70 -12.91
C LEU A 173 1.40 -14.67 -12.37
N ALA A 174 2.61 -14.19 -12.06
CA ALA A 174 3.67 -15.02 -11.49
C ALA A 174 3.30 -15.62 -10.12
N TYR A 175 2.66 -14.83 -9.24
CA TYR A 175 2.21 -15.30 -7.93
C TYR A 175 0.97 -16.19 -7.99
N GLY A 176 0.04 -15.92 -8.92
CA GLY A 176 -1.13 -16.78 -9.17
C GLY A 176 -0.75 -18.20 -9.61
N LEU A 177 0.36 -18.35 -10.32
CA LEU A 177 0.94 -19.67 -10.67
C LEU A 177 1.65 -20.36 -9.49
N SER A 178 1.98 -19.62 -8.43
CA SER A 178 2.68 -20.13 -7.24
C SER A 178 1.76 -20.55 -6.08
N GLY A 179 0.45 -20.32 -6.20
CA GLY A 179 -0.54 -20.67 -5.17
C GLY A 179 -0.57 -19.72 -3.95
N LYS A 180 0.12 -18.57 -4.00
CA LYS A 180 0.20 -17.60 -2.89
C LYS A 180 -0.58 -16.32 -3.18
N ILE A 181 -1.36 -15.83 -2.21
CA ILE A 181 -2.00 -14.51 -2.24
C ILE A 181 -1.07 -13.51 -1.53
N PRO A 182 -0.38 -12.61 -2.25
CA PRO A 182 0.52 -11.64 -1.60
C PRO A 182 -0.30 -10.64 -0.78
N ASP A 183 0.19 -10.29 0.41
CA ASP A 183 -0.28 -9.14 1.16
C ASP A 183 0.20 -7.84 0.50
N GLY A 184 -0.42 -6.71 0.85
CA GLY A 184 0.02 -5.42 0.34
C GLY A 184 -0.18 -4.28 1.32
N MET A 185 0.67 -3.27 1.20
CA MET A 185 0.61 -2.08 2.03
C MET A 185 0.73 -0.82 1.18
N LEU A 186 -0.17 0.14 1.41
CA LEU A 186 -0.02 1.51 0.91
C LEU A 186 0.47 2.37 2.05
N VAL A 187 1.63 3.00 1.86
CA VAL A 187 2.18 3.98 2.80
C VAL A 187 2.14 5.35 2.14
N ARG A 188 1.55 6.32 2.82
CA ARG A 188 1.43 7.71 2.38
C ARG A 188 1.96 8.64 3.47
N VAL A 189 2.83 9.56 3.06
CA VAL A 189 3.36 10.62 3.90
C VAL A 189 3.03 11.96 3.23
N SER A 190 2.47 12.90 3.98
CA SER A 190 2.12 14.21 3.44
C SER A 190 2.32 15.35 4.43
N THR A 191 2.39 16.56 3.90
CA THR A 191 2.65 17.81 4.64
C THR A 191 1.79 18.91 4.05
N ILE A 192 1.38 19.91 4.84
CA ILE A 192 0.65 21.07 4.32
C ILE A 192 1.61 22.26 4.26
N GLN A 193 2.08 22.60 3.06
CA GLN A 193 2.99 23.72 2.83
C GLN A 193 3.05 24.09 1.34
N ALA A 194 3.47 25.32 1.04
CA ALA A 194 3.54 25.85 -0.34
C ALA A 194 4.70 25.27 -1.15
N ASP A 195 5.90 25.17 -0.57
CA ASP A 195 7.08 24.63 -1.25
C ASP A 195 7.07 23.10 -1.27
N ALA A 196 6.78 22.52 -2.44
CA ALA A 196 6.79 21.08 -2.65
C ALA A 196 8.20 20.47 -2.53
N GLY A 197 9.25 21.21 -2.91
CA GLY A 197 10.63 20.70 -2.85
C GLY A 197 11.10 20.50 -1.41
N GLY A 198 10.91 21.52 -0.57
CA GLY A 198 11.13 21.41 0.87
C GLY A 198 10.25 20.35 1.52
N ALA A 199 9.01 20.18 1.05
CA ALA A 199 8.08 19.20 1.60
C ALA A 199 8.59 17.78 1.40
N TYR A 200 9.05 17.46 0.19
CA TYR A 200 9.57 16.13 -0.09
C TYR A 200 10.85 15.84 0.71
N LYS A 201 11.72 16.83 0.91
CA LYS A 201 12.90 16.67 1.78
C LYS A 201 12.52 16.42 3.24
N LEU A 202 11.50 17.11 3.74
CA LEU A 202 10.95 16.88 5.08
C LEU A 202 10.37 15.47 5.21
N GLN A 203 9.58 15.04 4.23
CA GLN A 203 8.99 13.71 4.18
C GLN A 203 10.06 12.61 4.11
N ASP A 204 11.09 12.78 3.29
CA ASP A 204 12.21 11.82 3.18
C ASP A 204 12.95 11.68 4.53
N ARG A 205 13.23 12.80 5.21
CA ARG A 205 13.85 12.81 6.54
C ARG A 205 12.97 12.10 7.57
N PHE A 206 11.67 12.42 7.59
CA PHE A 206 10.69 11.79 8.47
C PHE A 206 10.66 10.27 8.26
N VAL A 207 10.56 9.81 7.01
CA VAL A 207 10.54 8.38 6.68
C VAL A 207 11.85 7.72 7.11
N GLY A 208 13.00 8.31 6.80
CA GLY A 208 14.30 7.77 7.23
C GLY A 208 14.40 7.58 8.75
N GLN A 209 14.02 8.60 9.52
CA GLN A 209 14.04 8.56 10.99
C GLN A 209 13.02 7.58 11.56
N MET A 210 11.84 7.47 10.95
CA MET A 210 10.82 6.48 11.33
C MET A 210 11.37 5.07 11.15
N LEU A 211 11.92 4.77 9.97
CA LEU A 211 12.48 3.46 9.65
C LEU A 211 13.62 3.09 10.61
N ASP A 212 14.43 4.05 11.02
CA ASP A 212 15.51 3.82 12.00
C ASP A 212 15.01 3.35 13.36
N ALA A 213 13.82 3.77 13.77
CA ALA A 213 13.18 3.33 15.01
C ALA A 213 12.46 1.96 14.91
N LEU A 214 12.26 1.43 13.71
CA LEU A 214 11.56 0.14 13.50
C LEU A 214 12.48 -1.06 13.69
N GLN A 215 11.90 -2.21 14.01
CA GLN A 215 12.64 -3.47 13.99
C GLN A 215 12.95 -3.89 12.54
N PRO A 216 14.03 -4.64 12.28
CA PRO A 216 14.39 -5.06 10.92
C PRO A 216 13.26 -5.74 10.14
N ARG A 217 12.50 -6.62 10.81
CA ARG A 217 11.34 -7.31 10.21
C ARG A 217 10.24 -6.35 9.75
N ASP A 218 10.01 -5.27 10.50
CA ASP A 218 8.95 -4.30 10.24
C ASP A 218 9.34 -3.33 9.11
N ARG A 219 10.64 -3.02 9.01
CA ARG A 219 11.20 -2.25 7.87
C ARG A 219 10.96 -2.97 6.55
N VAL A 220 11.20 -4.27 6.49
CA VAL A 220 10.99 -5.07 5.26
C VAL A 220 9.52 -5.02 4.82
N ARG A 221 8.57 -5.05 5.75
CA ARG A 221 7.14 -4.92 5.43
C ARG A 221 6.79 -3.56 4.81
N LEU A 222 7.36 -2.47 5.34
CA LEU A 222 7.11 -1.11 4.81
C LEU A 222 7.81 -0.83 3.50
N LEU A 223 9.04 -1.31 3.32
CA LEU A 223 9.87 -0.98 2.16
C LEU A 223 9.75 -2.01 1.04
N GLY A 224 9.17 -3.18 1.31
CA GLY A 224 9.43 -4.39 0.55
C GLY A 224 10.87 -4.87 0.76
N ALA A 225 11.21 -6.05 0.28
CA ALA A 225 12.61 -6.42 0.06
C ALA A 225 13.15 -5.48 -1.04
N VAL A 226 13.76 -4.41 -0.58
CA VAL A 226 14.43 -3.45 -1.44
C VAL A 226 15.49 -4.22 -2.20
N ALA A 227 15.49 -4.13 -3.53
CA ALA A 227 16.60 -4.64 -4.31
C ALA A 227 17.85 -3.94 -3.78
N GLN A 228 18.79 -4.70 -3.20
CA GLN A 228 20.09 -4.16 -2.89
C GLN A 228 20.64 -3.61 -4.21
N ALA A 229 20.84 -2.30 -4.27
CA ALA A 229 21.62 -1.71 -5.33
C ALA A 229 23.03 -2.29 -5.16
N GLY A 230 23.41 -3.17 -6.09
CA GLY A 230 24.78 -3.62 -6.24
C GLY A 230 25.70 -2.46 -6.61
#